data_AF-A0ABC8SF17-F1
#
_entry.id   AF-A0ABC8SF17-F1
#
_cell.length_a   1.000
_cell.length_b   1.000
_cell.length_c   1.000
_cell.angle_alpha   90.00
_cell.angle_beta   90.00
_cell.angle_gamma   90.00
#
_symmetry.space_group_name_H-M   'P 1'
#
loop_
_entity.id
_entity.type
_entity.pdbx_description
1 polymer ?
#
loop_
_entity_poly.entity_id
_entity_poly.type
_entity_poly.pdbx_seq_one_letter_code
_entity_poly.pdbx_strand_id
1 'polypeptide(L)'
;MLIVTAWDFEELSWSYNYTEFIDTLTSLVMKKVILMTRIDDAVRRILRVKFTAGLFENPFSDLSLAHQIGSKAHRDLAREAVRKSLVLLKNGKHANSPLLPLPTNTSKILVAGSHADDLGLQCGGWTISWQGQTGNNMTTGRVSILPINTTLTRLQK
;
A
#
# COMPACT_ATOMS: atom_id res chain seq x y z
N MET A 1 -15.45 -5.31 6.77
CA MET A 1 -16.85 -5.72 6.54
C MET A 1 -17.57 -4.62 5.79
N LEU A 2 -17.66 -4.79 4.47
CA LEU A 2 -18.75 -4.35 3.59
C LEU A 2 -18.44 -5.03 2.25
N ILE A 3 -18.83 -6.29 2.16
CA ILE A 3 -18.93 -6.99 0.88
C ILE A 3 -20.14 -6.36 0.20
N VAL A 4 -19.89 -5.28 -0.54
CA VAL A 4 -20.81 -4.87 -1.60
C VAL A 4 -20.68 -5.95 -2.65
N THR A 5 -21.78 -6.65 -2.92
CA THR A 5 -21.85 -7.71 -3.93
C THR A 5 -21.17 -7.26 -5.22
N ALA A 6 -20.32 -8.13 -5.76
CA ALA A 6 -19.31 -7.90 -6.80
C ALA A 6 -19.79 -7.41 -8.19
N TRP A 7 -20.96 -6.78 -8.29
CA TRP A 7 -21.63 -6.46 -9.56
C TRP A 7 -22.22 -5.05 -9.63
N ASP A 8 -21.97 -4.20 -8.63
CA ASP A 8 -22.44 -2.80 -8.65
C ASP A 8 -21.41 -1.86 -9.33
N PHE A 9 -20.17 -2.33 -9.51
CA PHE A 9 -19.07 -1.65 -10.21
C PHE A 9 -18.23 -2.72 -10.90
N GLU A 10 -18.18 -2.70 -12.23
CA GLU A 10 -17.29 -3.59 -12.98
C GLU A 10 -15.98 -2.82 -13.26
N GLU A 11 -14.90 -3.27 -12.62
CA GLU A 11 -13.56 -2.75 -12.88
C GLU A 11 -13.07 -3.34 -14.20
N LEU A 12 -13.44 -2.70 -15.31
CA LEU A 12 -13.00 -3.03 -16.67
C LEU A 12 -11.52 -2.65 -16.85
N SER A 13 -10.62 -3.35 -16.15
CA SER A 13 -9.19 -3.06 -16.16
C SER A 13 -8.46 -3.63 -17.39
N TRP A 14 -9.08 -4.54 -18.15
CA TRP A 14 -8.40 -5.25 -19.25
C TRP A 14 -9.17 -5.28 -20.57
N SER A 15 -10.47 -4.99 -20.57
CA SER A 15 -11.26 -4.78 -21.79
C SER A 15 -11.47 -3.28 -22.00
N TYR A 16 -10.70 -2.69 -22.91
CA TYR A 16 -10.83 -1.29 -23.35
C TYR A 16 -12.18 -0.97 -24.04
N ASN A 17 -13.12 -1.90 -24.08
CA ASN A 17 -14.39 -1.75 -24.80
C ASN A 17 -15.56 -1.46 -23.84
N TYR A 18 -15.44 -0.36 -23.08
CA TYR A 18 -16.55 0.13 -22.26
C TYR A 18 -17.80 0.42 -23.11
N THR A 19 -17.62 0.74 -24.40
CA THR A 19 -18.71 0.91 -25.35
C THR A 19 -19.51 -0.38 -25.53
N GLU A 20 -18.84 -1.52 -25.78
CA GLU A 20 -19.50 -2.82 -25.88
C GLU A 20 -20.21 -3.23 -24.59
N PHE A 21 -19.63 -2.93 -23.43
CA PHE A 21 -20.30 -3.14 -22.15
C PHE A 21 -21.58 -2.31 -22.05
N ILE A 22 -21.51 -1.01 -22.35
CA ILE A 22 -22.66 -0.10 -22.31
C ILE A 22 -23.75 -0.58 -23.30
N ASP A 23 -23.37 -0.91 -24.53
CA ASP A 23 -24.30 -1.36 -25.57
C ASP A 23 -24.97 -2.68 -25.18
N THR A 24 -24.20 -3.64 -24.66
CA THR A 24 -24.71 -4.92 -24.20
C THR A 24 -25.64 -4.76 -23.01
N LEU A 25 -25.24 -3.98 -22.00
CA LEU A 25 -26.06 -3.73 -20.81
C LEU A 25 -27.38 -3.04 -21.19
N THR A 26 -27.31 -2.02 -22.07
CA THR A 26 -28.49 -1.31 -22.55
C THR A 26 -29.42 -2.25 -23.32
N SER A 27 -28.87 -3.11 -24.19
CA SER A 27 -29.62 -4.14 -24.92
C SER A 27 -30.34 -5.12 -23.98
N LEU A 28 -29.67 -5.56 -22.90
CA LEU A 28 -30.26 -6.46 -21.91
C LEU A 28 -31.39 -5.80 -21.10
N VAL A 29 -31.29 -4.51 -20.80
CA VAL A 29 -32.37 -3.74 -20.17
C VAL A 29 -33.55 -3.56 -21.13
N MET A 30 -33.28 -3.20 -22.39
CA MET A 30 -34.32 -3.08 -23.43
C MET A 30 -35.07 -4.40 -23.67
N LYS A 31 -34.34 -5.53 -23.66
CA LYS A 31 -34.90 -6.88 -23.78
C LYS A 31 -35.57 -7.38 -22.48
N LYS A 32 -35.63 -6.56 -21.43
CA LYS A 32 -36.17 -6.89 -20.09
C LYS A 32 -35.50 -8.09 -19.42
N VAL A 33 -34.29 -8.46 -19.86
CA VAL A 33 -33.46 -9.48 -19.21
C VAL A 33 -32.93 -8.94 -17.89
N ILE A 34 -32.55 -7.65 -17.86
CA ILE A 34 -32.21 -6.92 -16.65
C ILE A 34 -33.34 -5.93 -16.35
N LEU A 35 -33.90 -6.01 -15.15
CA LEU A 35 -34.97 -5.10 -14.72
C LEU A 35 -34.41 -3.71 -14.46
N MET A 36 -35.16 -2.66 -14.85
CA MET A 36 -34.78 -1.27 -14.57
C MET A 36 -34.58 -1.00 -13.07
N THR A 37 -35.34 -1.69 -12.21
CA THR A 37 -35.17 -1.62 -10.75
C THR A 37 -33.78 -2.04 -10.27
N ARG A 38 -33.10 -2.94 -10.99
CA ARG A 38 -31.71 -3.33 -10.70
C ARG A 38 -30.74 -2.20 -11.06
N ILE A 39 -30.98 -1.51 -12.18
CA ILE A 39 -30.20 -0.33 -12.60
C ILE A 39 -30.40 0.81 -11.60
N ASP A 40 -31.65 1.09 -11.21
CA ASP A 40 -31.97 2.14 -10.24
C ASP A 40 -31.31 1.89 -8.88
N ASP A 41 -31.27 0.63 -8.42
CA ASP A 41 -30.58 0.29 -7.16
C ASP A 41 -29.06 0.51 -7.26
N ALA A 42 -28.43 0.06 -8.35
CA ALA A 42 -27.00 0.25 -8.59
C ALA A 42 -26.64 1.75 -8.66
N VAL A 43 -27.36 2.52 -9.47
CA VAL A 43 -27.17 3.97 -9.60
C VAL A 43 -27.41 4.68 -8.28
N ARG A 44 -28.45 4.30 -7.51
CA ARG A 44 -28.71 4.87 -6.19
C ARG A 44 -27.53 4.65 -5.23
N ARG A 45 -26.91 3.46 -5.22
CA ARG A 45 -25.75 3.17 -4.37
C ARG A 45 -24.53 4.00 -4.77
N ILE A 46 -24.25 4.10 -6.07
CA ILE A 46 -23.14 4.90 -6.60
C ILE A 46 -23.34 6.38 -6.24
N LEU A 47 -24.52 6.93 -6.52
CA LEU A 47 -24.83 8.33 -6.24
C LEU A 47 -24.81 8.60 -4.73
N ARG A 48 -25.35 7.70 -3.91
CA ARG A 48 -25.28 7.84 -2.44
C ARG A 48 -23.85 8.00 -1.96
N VAL A 49 -22.92 7.16 -2.42
CA VAL A 49 -21.50 7.28 -2.01
C VAL A 49 -20.91 8.60 -2.49
N LYS A 50 -21.17 9.03 -3.73
CA LYS A 50 -20.67 10.31 -4.27
C LYS A 50 -21.18 11.52 -3.50
N PHE A 51 -22.46 11.55 -3.14
CA PHE A 51 -23.05 12.61 -2.33
C PHE A 51 -22.52 12.58 -0.89
N THR A 52 -22.48 11.41 -0.23
CA THR A 52 -21.97 11.29 1.13
C THR A 52 -20.49 11.67 1.23
N ALA A 53 -19.69 11.40 0.20
CA ALA A 53 -18.28 11.79 0.13
C ALA A 53 -18.06 13.28 -0.21
N GLY A 54 -19.12 14.04 -0.51
CA GLY A 54 -19.02 15.46 -0.88
C GLY A 54 -18.37 15.71 -2.24
N LEU A 55 -18.40 14.70 -3.14
CA LEU A 55 -17.71 14.77 -4.43
C LEU A 55 -18.39 15.76 -5.40
N PHE A 56 -19.67 16.08 -5.20
CA PHE A 56 -20.37 17.08 -6.01
C PHE A 56 -20.01 18.51 -5.58
N GLU A 57 -19.75 18.73 -4.30
CA GLU A 57 -19.32 20.01 -3.74
C GLU A 57 -17.83 20.27 -3.97
N ASN A 58 -17.01 19.22 -3.86
CA ASN A 58 -15.55 19.28 -4.05
C ASN A 58 -15.10 18.27 -5.12
N PRO A 59 -15.38 18.54 -6.41
CA PRO A 59 -15.09 17.58 -7.49
C PRO A 59 -13.62 17.52 -7.90
N PHE A 60 -12.80 18.49 -7.46
CA PHE A 60 -11.40 18.61 -7.84
C PHE A 60 -10.46 18.39 -6.66
N SER A 61 -9.22 18.03 -6.96
CA SER A 61 -8.18 17.86 -5.96
C SER A 61 -7.76 19.19 -5.34
N ASP A 62 -7.54 19.18 -4.03
CA ASP A 62 -6.92 20.31 -3.32
C ASP A 62 -5.40 20.17 -3.35
N LEU A 63 -4.75 20.98 -4.18
CA LEU A 63 -3.28 21.00 -4.31
C LEU A 63 -2.58 21.51 -3.05
N SER A 64 -3.30 22.20 -2.15
CA SER A 64 -2.72 22.66 -0.88
C SER A 64 -2.27 21.47 -0.02
N LEU A 65 -2.88 20.29 -0.18
CA LEU A 65 -2.59 19.08 0.59
C LEU A 65 -1.40 18.28 0.05
N ALA A 66 -0.81 18.66 -1.09
CA ALA A 66 0.29 17.91 -1.70
C ALA A 66 1.50 17.71 -0.76
N HIS A 67 1.75 18.66 0.14
CA HIS A 67 2.83 18.59 1.14
C HIS A 67 2.63 17.47 2.18
N GLN A 68 1.43 16.89 2.30
CA GLN A 68 1.16 15.77 3.20
C GLN A 68 1.74 14.45 2.69
N ILE A 69 1.96 14.34 1.37
CA ILE A 69 2.55 13.15 0.75
C ILE A 69 3.98 12.98 1.25
N GLY A 70 4.25 11.87 1.93
CA GLY A 70 5.56 11.63 2.53
C GLY A 70 5.92 12.66 3.61
N SER A 71 4.96 13.21 4.35
CA SER A 71 5.25 14.11 5.47
C SER A 71 6.09 13.41 6.56
N LYS A 72 6.83 14.19 7.36
CA LYS A 72 7.60 13.64 8.50
C LYS A 72 6.69 12.93 9.50
N ALA A 73 5.53 13.49 9.79
CA ALA A 73 4.55 12.90 10.71
C ALA A 73 4.10 11.51 10.23
N HIS A 74 3.79 11.34 8.94
CA HIS A 74 3.43 10.03 8.38
C HIS A 74 4.60 9.04 8.45
N ARG A 75 5.84 9.49 8.20
CA ARG A 75 7.02 8.63 8.34
C ARG A 75 7.31 8.20 9.78
N ASP A 76 7.09 9.09 10.75
CA ASP A 76 7.30 8.77 12.16
C ASP A 76 6.25 7.75 12.65
N LEU A 77 4.99 7.88 12.20
CA LEU A 77 3.95 6.88 12.43
C LEU A 77 4.28 5.54 11.75
N ALA A 78 4.73 5.57 10.49
CA ALA A 78 5.16 4.36 9.79
C ALA A 78 6.32 3.67 10.51
N ARG A 79 7.29 4.42 11.03
CA ARG A 79 8.40 3.88 11.84
C ARG A 79 7.90 3.23 13.14
N GLU A 80 6.87 3.79 13.77
CA GLU A 80 6.24 3.17 14.93
C GLU A 80 5.53 1.86 14.56
N ALA A 81 4.76 1.86 13.46
CA ALA A 81 4.07 0.67 12.97
C ALA A 81 5.05 -0.46 12.65
N VAL A 82 6.18 -0.15 11.99
CA VAL A 82 7.28 -1.09 11.75
C VAL A 82 7.84 -1.65 13.06
N ARG A 83 8.09 -0.80 14.07
CA ARG A 83 8.58 -1.29 15.38
C ARG A 83 7.58 -2.24 16.06
N LYS A 84 6.29 -1.97 15.94
CA LYS A 84 5.21 -2.77 16.55
C LYS A 84 4.87 -4.05 15.78
N SER A 85 5.20 -4.13 14.49
CA SER A 85 4.92 -5.32 13.67
C SER A 85 5.97 -6.42 13.81
N LEU A 86 7.13 -6.14 14.38
CA LEU A 86 8.20 -7.12 14.58
C LEU A 86 7.79 -8.19 15.61
N VAL A 87 7.90 -9.46 15.21
CA VAL A 87 7.66 -10.61 16.09
C VAL A 87 9.01 -11.25 16.46
N LEU A 88 9.33 -11.26 17.76
CA LEU A 88 10.57 -11.86 18.26
C LEU A 88 10.42 -13.39 18.38
N LEU A 89 10.93 -14.13 17.40
CA LEU A 89 10.83 -15.60 17.39
C LEU A 89 11.88 -16.29 18.27
N LYS A 90 13.05 -15.68 18.45
CA LYS A 90 14.16 -16.24 19.24
C LYS A 90 15.05 -15.12 19.79
N ASN A 91 15.47 -15.22 21.05
CA ASN A 91 16.36 -14.26 21.68
C ASN A 91 17.52 -14.94 22.44
N GLY A 92 18.54 -15.38 21.71
CA GLY A 92 19.67 -16.13 22.27
C GLY A 92 19.55 -17.66 22.11
N LYS A 93 20.64 -18.38 22.39
CA LYS A 93 20.67 -19.86 22.36
C LYS A 93 20.23 -20.49 23.68
N HIS A 94 20.42 -19.77 24.79
CA HIS A 94 20.15 -20.23 26.15
C HIS A 94 19.15 -19.28 26.82
N ALA A 95 18.29 -19.81 27.70
CA ALA A 95 17.24 -19.02 28.36
C ALA A 95 17.77 -17.86 29.22
N ASN A 96 18.99 -17.99 29.75
CA ASN A 96 19.58 -17.03 30.70
C ASN A 96 20.56 -16.04 30.04
N SER A 97 20.60 -15.96 28.71
CA SER A 97 21.55 -15.09 28.01
C SER A 97 20.90 -14.47 26.76
N PRO A 98 20.02 -13.47 26.94
CA PRO A 98 19.35 -12.79 25.84
C PRO A 98 20.36 -12.01 24.98
N LEU A 99 20.15 -12.01 23.67
CA LEU A 99 20.99 -11.27 22.71
C LEU A 99 20.50 -9.84 22.48
N LEU A 100 19.19 -9.66 22.46
CA LEU A 100 18.52 -8.37 22.27
C LEU A 100 18.02 -7.83 23.61
N PRO A 101 18.08 -6.50 23.84
CA PRO A 101 18.54 -5.47 22.89
C PRO A 101 20.06 -5.39 22.73
N LEU A 102 20.53 -5.01 21.53
CA LEU A 102 21.96 -4.83 21.27
C LEU A 102 22.49 -3.56 21.97
N PRO A 103 23.74 -3.59 22.50
CA PRO A 103 24.36 -2.42 23.08
C PRO A 103 24.66 -1.36 22.01
N THR A 104 24.26 -0.12 22.28
CA THR A 104 24.47 1.02 21.37
C THR A 104 25.92 1.50 21.32
N ASN A 105 26.70 1.23 22.37
CA ASN A 105 28.09 1.69 22.53
C ASN A 105 29.09 0.61 22.12
N THR A 106 28.94 0.08 20.89
CA THR A 106 29.84 -0.94 20.33
C THR A 106 30.77 -0.29 19.32
N SER A 107 32.08 -0.54 19.40
CA SER A 107 33.09 0.09 18.53
C SER A 107 32.96 -0.31 17.05
N LYS A 108 32.47 -1.52 16.76
CA LYS A 108 32.28 -2.03 15.40
C LYS A 108 31.16 -3.06 15.34
N ILE A 109 30.25 -2.88 14.40
CA ILE A 109 29.12 -3.81 14.13
C ILE A 109 29.19 -4.20 12.66
N LEU A 110 28.91 -5.48 12.36
CA LEU A 110 28.72 -5.95 10.99
C LEU A 110 27.22 -6.00 10.69
N VAL A 111 26.84 -5.45 9.54
CA VAL A 111 25.52 -5.63 8.95
C VAL A 111 25.69 -6.41 7.65
N ALA A 112 24.95 -7.51 7.50
CA ALA A 112 25.07 -8.41 6.35
C ALA A 112 23.69 -8.96 5.93
N GLY A 113 23.63 -9.50 4.72
CA GLY A 113 22.42 -10.07 4.10
C GLY A 113 21.95 -9.25 2.91
N SER A 114 21.30 -9.91 1.94
CA SER A 114 20.85 -9.27 0.69
C SER A 114 19.83 -8.15 0.89
N HIS A 115 19.04 -8.21 1.97
CA HIS A 115 17.96 -7.25 2.27
C HIS A 115 18.41 -6.10 3.17
N ALA A 116 19.66 -6.12 3.66
CA ALA A 116 20.12 -5.19 4.68
C ALA A 116 20.16 -3.72 4.20
N ASP A 117 20.47 -3.50 2.92
CA ASP A 117 20.53 -2.17 2.29
C ASP A 117 19.78 -2.16 0.96
N ASP A 118 18.56 -2.71 0.95
CA ASP A 118 17.68 -2.75 -0.21
C ASP A 118 16.25 -2.36 0.20
N LEU A 119 15.87 -1.13 -0.13
CA LEU A 119 14.54 -0.58 0.15
C LEU A 119 13.44 -1.31 -0.61
N GLY A 120 13.70 -1.65 -1.87
CA GLY A 120 12.75 -2.40 -2.68
C GLY A 120 12.38 -3.74 -2.04
N LEU A 121 13.39 -4.48 -1.55
CA LEU A 121 13.18 -5.73 -0.82
C LEU A 121 12.53 -5.53 0.56
N GLN A 122 12.82 -4.43 1.26
CA GLN A 122 12.19 -4.11 2.54
C GLN A 122 10.70 -3.72 2.37
N CYS A 123 10.33 -3.13 1.24
CA CYS A 123 8.96 -2.73 0.92
C CYS A 123 8.13 -3.86 0.29
N GLY A 124 8.75 -4.67 -0.58
CA GLY A 124 8.07 -5.75 -1.30
C GLY A 124 7.17 -5.28 -2.44
N GLY A 125 6.17 -6.11 -2.78
CA GLY A 125 5.18 -5.81 -3.82
C GLY A 125 4.32 -4.58 -3.51
N TRP A 126 3.60 -4.08 -4.52
CA TRP A 126 2.74 -2.88 -4.41
C TRP A 126 3.46 -1.60 -3.95
N THR A 127 4.78 -1.55 -4.13
CA THR A 127 5.59 -0.36 -3.85
C THR A 127 6.22 0.11 -5.14
N ILE A 128 5.78 1.28 -5.63
CA ILE A 128 6.09 1.86 -6.96
C ILE A 128 5.59 1.03 -8.15
N SER A 129 5.86 -0.27 -8.17
CA SER A 129 5.35 -1.22 -9.18
C SER A 129 4.48 -2.30 -8.52
N TRP A 130 3.69 -2.99 -9.35
CA TRP A 130 2.81 -4.06 -8.88
C TRP A 130 3.58 -5.18 -8.17
N GLN A 131 4.62 -5.73 -8.80
CA GLN A 131 5.44 -6.80 -8.24
C GLN A 131 6.52 -6.29 -7.26
N GLY A 132 6.65 -4.97 -7.10
CA GLY A 132 7.81 -4.37 -6.45
C GLY A 132 9.05 -4.43 -7.34
N GLN A 133 10.17 -3.95 -6.80
CA GLN A 133 11.48 -3.99 -7.44
C GLN A 133 12.55 -4.15 -6.37
N THR A 134 13.78 -4.50 -6.77
CA THR A 134 14.95 -4.48 -5.90
C THR A 134 15.74 -3.19 -6.08
N GLY A 135 16.56 -2.85 -5.09
CA GLY A 135 17.44 -1.68 -5.09
C GLY A 135 16.84 -0.43 -4.46
N ASN A 136 17.61 0.65 -4.50
CA ASN A 136 17.36 1.90 -3.76
C ASN A 136 17.02 3.10 -4.66
N ASN A 137 16.93 2.91 -5.98
CA ASN A 137 16.88 4.02 -6.93
C ASN A 137 15.47 4.60 -7.11
N MET A 138 14.43 3.80 -6.86
CA MET A 138 13.03 4.16 -7.17
C MET A 138 12.25 4.68 -5.95
N THR A 139 12.69 4.33 -4.74
CA THR A 139 11.98 4.65 -3.50
C THR A 139 12.75 5.73 -2.74
N THR A 140 12.11 6.87 -2.50
CA THR A 140 12.69 7.99 -1.74
C THR A 140 12.09 8.07 -0.33
N GLY A 141 12.84 8.60 0.64
CA GLY A 141 12.37 8.75 2.03
C GLY A 141 12.52 7.49 2.87
N ARG A 142 13.76 7.13 3.22
CA ARG A 142 14.12 5.94 4.01
C ARG A 142 13.38 5.89 5.36
N VAL A 143 12.61 4.84 5.57
CA VAL A 143 12.32 4.28 6.90
C VAL A 143 13.02 2.92 6.96
N SER A 144 14.36 2.94 6.94
CA SER A 144 15.15 1.72 7.09
C SER A 144 15.09 1.23 8.53
N ILE A 145 15.15 -0.10 8.70
CA ILE A 145 15.33 -0.71 10.03
C ILE A 145 16.70 -0.36 10.63
N LEU A 146 17.65 0.03 9.78
CA LEU A 146 18.98 0.46 10.18
C LEU A 146 19.02 1.97 10.45
N PRO A 147 19.73 2.42 11.50
CA PRO A 147 20.01 3.83 11.72
C PRO A 147 20.78 4.46 10.55
N ILE A 148 20.56 5.76 10.34
CA ILE A 148 21.21 6.57 9.27
C ILE A 148 22.75 6.58 9.37
N ASN A 149 23.33 6.23 10.52
CA ASN A 149 24.78 6.26 10.78
C ASN A 149 25.49 4.89 10.76
N THR A 150 24.85 3.82 10.29
CA THR A 150 25.52 2.51 10.27
C THR A 150 26.49 2.42 9.09
N THR A 151 27.80 2.31 9.38
CA THR A 151 28.81 2.02 8.37
C THR A 151 28.57 0.63 7.80
N LEU A 152 28.03 0.57 6.57
CA LEU A 152 27.75 -0.67 5.87
C LEU A 152 29.01 -1.13 5.13
N THR A 153 29.70 -2.14 5.65
CA THR A 153 30.74 -2.82 4.88
C THR A 153 30.08 -3.88 3.99
N ARG A 154 29.97 -3.59 2.69
CA ARG A 154 29.37 -4.47 1.70
C ARG A 154 30.30 -5.65 1.43
N LEU A 155 29.98 -6.83 1.95
CA LEU A 155 30.58 -8.08 1.48
C LEU A 155 29.75 -8.57 0.29
N GLN A 156 30.13 -8.15 -0.92
CA GLN A 156 29.68 -8.82 -2.13
C GLN A 156 30.51 -10.10 -2.30
N LYS A 157 29.82 -11.24 -2.34
CA LYS A 157 30.35 -12.45 -2.99
C LYS A 157 29.88 -12.44 -4.44
#